data_AF-A0A2K0WP67-F1
#
_entry.id   AF-A0A2K0WP67-F1
#
_cell.length_a   1.000
_cell.length_b   1.000
_cell.length_c   1.000
_cell.angle_alpha   90.00
_cell.angle_beta   90.00
_cell.angle_gamma   90.00
#
_symmetry.space_group_name_H-M   'P 1'
#
loop_
_entity.id
_entity.type
_entity.pdbx_description
1 polymer ?
#
loop_
_entity_poly.entity_id
_entity_poly.type
_entity_poly.pdbx_seq_one_letter_code
_entity_poly.pdbx_strand_id
1 'polypeptide(L)'
;MVHRITFKIDNQTPYSLKPNGQYAYWGETVSGPDTIQPYSTGSGGVFQASAAPLIGSAGISGYTIANPAIWFGFLGSDPDFSTEDNKACVAMSTTQLTINKDLYNNMYSANVTRLTQPIPRGKLDLTCIIGSTDDCVATFTLTFNGGTGVTGDALGAEVPEEK
;
A
#
# COMPACT_ATOMS: atom_id res chain seq x y z
N MET A 1 2.61 22.52 -12.99
CA MET A 1 1.79 21.43 -12.43
C MET A 1 2.71 20.23 -12.34
N VAL A 2 2.74 19.54 -11.19
CA VAL A 2 3.60 18.38 -10.98
C VAL A 2 2.67 17.27 -10.54
N HIS A 3 2.57 16.21 -11.35
CA HIS A 3 1.89 14.98 -10.95
C HIS A 3 2.77 14.25 -9.95
N ARG A 4 2.32 14.18 -8.71
CA ARG A 4 2.99 13.56 -7.59
C ARG A 4 1.97 12.83 -6.74
N ILE A 5 2.21 11.54 -6.50
CA ILE A 5 1.46 10.76 -5.53
C ILE A 5 2.38 10.38 -4.38
N THR A 6 2.00 10.80 -3.18
CA THR A 6 2.61 10.31 -1.94
C THR A 6 1.77 9.15 -1.41
N PHE A 7 2.38 7.97 -1.22
CA PHE A 7 1.68 6.86 -0.57
C PHE A 7 1.84 6.98 0.93
N LYS A 8 0.71 7.01 1.64
CA LYS A 8 0.64 6.98 3.10
C LYS A 8 0.03 5.66 3.53
N ILE A 9 0.75 4.87 4.30
CA ILE A 9 0.28 3.57 4.76
C ILE A 9 0.01 3.66 6.26
N ASP A 10 -1.25 3.47 6.65
CA ASP A 10 -1.68 3.41 8.03
C ASP A 10 -1.81 1.95 8.47
N ASN A 11 -0.86 1.50 9.29
CA ASN A 11 -0.79 0.14 9.78
C ASN A 11 -1.44 0.05 11.16
N GLN A 12 -2.74 -0.27 11.18
CA GLN A 12 -3.51 -0.51 12.41
C GLN A 12 -3.49 -2.00 12.79
N THR A 13 -2.37 -2.67 12.52
CA THR A 13 -2.18 -4.08 12.84
C THR A 13 -1.04 -4.26 13.84
N PRO A 14 -0.99 -5.42 14.54
CA PRO A 14 0.13 -5.78 15.40
C PRO A 14 1.37 -6.25 14.62
N TYR A 15 1.36 -6.18 13.29
CA TYR A 15 2.42 -6.72 12.44
C TYR A 15 3.23 -5.61 11.79
N SER A 16 4.54 -5.76 11.74
CA SER A 16 5.41 -4.87 10.98
C SER A 16 5.24 -5.11 9.47
N LEU A 17 4.98 -4.06 8.69
CA LEU A 17 4.94 -4.13 7.24
C LEU A 17 6.35 -3.93 6.69
N LYS A 18 6.88 -4.96 6.01
CA LYS A 18 8.19 -4.92 5.37
C LYS A 18 8.03 -4.68 3.87
N PRO A 19 8.68 -3.66 3.29
CA PRO A 19 8.66 -3.45 1.85
C PRO A 19 9.18 -4.67 1.08
N ASN A 20 8.55 -5.01 -0.03
CA ASN A 20 8.97 -6.14 -0.88
C ASN A 20 9.06 -5.80 -2.38
N GLY A 21 9.09 -4.51 -2.73
CA GLY A 21 9.29 -4.05 -4.09
C GLY A 21 8.54 -2.75 -4.37
N GLN A 22 8.93 -2.10 -5.44
CA GLN A 22 8.25 -0.91 -5.95
C GLN A 22 8.38 -0.87 -7.46
N TYR A 23 7.36 -0.36 -8.13
CA TYR A 23 7.33 -0.25 -9.58
C TYR A 23 6.62 1.04 -10.00
N ALA A 24 7.31 1.90 -10.74
CA ALA A 24 6.70 3.07 -11.39
C ALA A 24 6.23 2.66 -12.79
N TYR A 25 4.93 2.81 -13.06
CA TYR A 25 4.35 2.57 -14.39
C TYR A 25 4.51 3.81 -15.28
N TRP A 26 4.23 4.99 -14.71
CA TRP A 26 4.45 6.29 -15.32
C TRP A 26 5.16 7.22 -14.33
N GLY A 27 5.99 8.11 -14.87
CA GLY A 27 6.90 8.94 -14.08
C GLY A 27 8.06 8.12 -13.51
N GLU A 28 8.51 8.50 -12.33
CA GLU A 28 9.62 7.88 -11.61
C GLU A 28 9.35 7.73 -10.12
N THR A 29 10.08 6.81 -9.48
CA THR A 29 10.16 6.72 -8.03
C THR A 29 11.07 7.82 -7.50
N VAL A 30 10.52 8.74 -6.71
CA VAL A 30 11.28 9.78 -5.99
C VAL A 30 11.80 9.24 -4.66
N SER A 31 11.01 8.42 -3.98
CA SER A 31 11.43 7.74 -2.75
C SER A 31 10.79 6.36 -2.62
N GLY A 32 11.52 5.45 -1.99
CA GLY A 32 11.07 4.10 -1.70
C GLY A 32 10.10 4.01 -0.52
N PRO A 33 9.39 2.87 -0.38
CA PRO A 33 8.62 2.53 0.82
C PRO A 33 9.50 2.27 2.05
N ASP A 34 9.06 2.72 3.21
CA ASP A 34 9.69 2.45 4.51
C ASP A 34 9.10 1.18 5.15
N THR A 35 9.85 0.56 6.07
CA THR A 35 9.26 -0.39 7.02
C THR A 35 8.32 0.34 7.96
N ILE A 36 7.10 -0.16 8.11
CA ILE A 36 6.06 0.46 8.93
C ILE A 36 5.84 -0.41 10.16
N GLN A 37 6.04 0.18 11.33
CA GLN A 37 5.90 -0.52 12.61
C GLN A 37 4.42 -0.80 12.94
N PRO A 38 4.12 -1.74 13.84
CA PRO A 38 2.77 -1.96 14.33
C PRO A 38 2.14 -0.66 14.84
N TYR A 39 0.83 -0.49 14.60
CA TYR A 39 0.04 0.65 15.07
C TYR A 39 0.66 2.03 14.74
N SER A 40 1.25 2.15 13.55
CA SER A 40 1.92 3.37 13.10
C SER A 40 1.60 3.68 11.64
N THR A 41 1.88 4.91 11.23
CA THR A 41 1.80 5.32 9.83
C THR A 41 3.21 5.51 9.28
N GLY A 42 3.47 5.07 8.05
CA GLY A 42 4.71 5.35 7.34
C GLY A 42 4.52 5.67 5.86
N SER A 43 5.64 5.96 5.20
CA SER A 43 5.68 6.24 3.77
C SER A 43 5.63 4.95 2.96
N GLY A 44 4.70 4.88 2.01
CA GLY A 44 4.68 3.87 0.95
C GLY A 44 5.56 4.25 -0.24
N GLY A 45 6.29 5.37 -0.16
CA GLY A 45 7.05 5.93 -1.27
C GLY A 45 6.33 7.05 -2.01
N VAL A 46 7.05 7.70 -2.91
CA VAL A 46 6.57 8.84 -3.70
C VAL A 46 6.83 8.56 -5.17
N PHE A 47 5.80 8.75 -5.98
CA PHE A 47 5.87 8.71 -7.44
C PHE A 47 5.66 10.11 -7.99
N GLN A 48 6.43 10.49 -8.99
CA GLN A 48 6.34 11.83 -9.59
C GLN A 48 6.61 11.77 -11.09
N ALA A 49 6.07 12.72 -11.84
CA ALA A 49 6.35 12.89 -13.26
C ALA A 49 7.34 14.05 -13.51
N SER A 50 8.59 13.94 -13.05
CA SER A 50 9.55 15.06 -13.12
C SER A 50 10.07 15.31 -14.53
N ALA A 51 10.32 14.24 -15.31
CA ALA A 51 10.90 14.37 -16.65
C ALA A 51 9.86 14.72 -17.73
N ALA A 52 8.59 14.44 -17.46
CA ALA A 52 7.49 14.70 -18.38
C ALA A 52 6.21 15.01 -17.59
N PRO A 53 6.04 16.26 -17.13
CA PRO A 53 4.91 16.65 -16.29
C PRO A 53 3.54 16.51 -16.97
N LEU A 54 3.50 16.19 -18.26
CA LEU A 54 2.27 16.03 -19.04
C LEU A 54 1.84 14.56 -19.24
N ILE A 55 2.36 13.64 -18.43
CA ILE A 55 2.08 12.19 -18.56
C ILE A 55 1.34 11.63 -17.34
N GLY A 56 1.38 12.33 -16.20
CA GLY A 56 0.87 11.81 -14.94
C GLY A 56 1.89 10.93 -14.23
N SER A 57 1.55 10.48 -13.02
CA SER A 57 2.36 9.59 -12.21
C SER A 57 1.54 8.37 -11.79
N ALA A 58 2.15 7.18 -11.81
CA ALA A 58 1.47 5.98 -11.37
C ALA A 58 2.46 4.88 -10.97
N GLY A 59 2.08 4.07 -9.99
CA GLY A 59 2.95 3.00 -9.53
C GLY A 59 2.34 2.09 -8.47
N ILE A 60 3.14 1.12 -8.05
CA ILE A 60 2.83 0.18 -6.99
C ILE A 60 3.95 0.18 -5.96
N SER A 61 3.57 0.15 -4.68
CA SER A 61 4.46 -0.25 -3.59
C SER A 61 3.97 -1.55 -2.98
N GLY A 62 4.89 -2.49 -2.82
CA GLY A 62 4.61 -3.79 -2.25
C GLY A 62 5.06 -3.91 -0.82
N TYR A 63 4.28 -4.66 -0.03
CA TYR A 63 4.58 -4.97 1.36
C TYR A 63 4.32 -6.43 1.70
N THR A 64 4.92 -6.89 2.79
CA THR A 64 4.61 -8.18 3.39
C THR A 64 4.58 -8.11 4.91
N ILE A 65 3.73 -8.94 5.52
CA ILE A 65 3.87 -9.36 6.91
C ILE A 65 4.42 -10.79 6.91
N ALA A 66 5.30 -11.11 7.85
CA ALA A 66 5.97 -12.42 7.87
C ALA A 66 5.12 -13.52 8.52
N ASN A 67 4.32 -13.19 9.54
CA ASN A 67 3.58 -14.15 10.35
C ASN A 67 2.14 -13.67 10.64
N PRO A 68 1.12 -14.14 9.89
CA PRO A 68 1.22 -15.03 8.73
C PRO A 68 1.89 -14.35 7.52
N ALA A 69 2.43 -15.14 6.60
CA ALA A 69 2.98 -14.62 5.35
C ALA A 69 1.85 -14.12 4.44
N ILE A 70 1.67 -12.80 4.39
CA ILE A 70 0.71 -12.12 3.53
C ILE A 70 1.45 -11.05 2.75
N TRP A 71 1.10 -10.92 1.48
CA TRP A 71 1.66 -9.95 0.56
C TRP A 71 0.59 -8.95 0.15
N PHE A 72 0.99 -7.69 0.07
CA PHE A 72 0.13 -6.57 -0.27
C PHE A 72 0.70 -5.82 -1.47
N GLY A 73 -0.20 -5.36 -2.34
CA GLY A 73 0.10 -4.38 -3.38
C GLY A 73 -0.74 -3.14 -3.15
N PHE A 74 -0.09 -1.97 -3.13
CA PHE A 74 -0.74 -0.67 -3.03
C PHE A 74 -0.50 0.07 -4.33
N LEU A 75 -1.56 0.37 -5.08
CA LEU A 75 -1.49 1.06 -6.36
C LEU A 75 -2.06 2.47 -6.21
N GLY A 76 -1.40 3.43 -6.84
CA GLY A 76 -1.89 4.79 -7.04
C GLY A 76 -1.63 5.24 -8.47
N SER A 77 -2.55 6.00 -9.04
CA SER A 77 -2.47 6.59 -10.37
C SER A 77 -3.09 7.98 -10.36
N ASP A 78 -2.39 8.92 -10.97
CA ASP A 78 -2.70 10.33 -11.11
C ASP A 78 -2.35 10.71 -12.56
N PRO A 79 -3.28 10.48 -13.50
CA PRO A 79 -3.06 10.74 -14.92
C PRO A 79 -3.05 12.26 -15.22
N ASP A 80 -2.33 12.67 -16.28
CA ASP A 80 -2.36 14.07 -16.71
C ASP A 80 -3.67 14.45 -17.44
N PHE A 81 -4.14 15.67 -17.18
CA PHE A 81 -5.32 16.37 -17.74
C PHE A 81 -6.55 15.52 -18.12
N SER A 82 -7.65 15.64 -17.36
CA SER A 82 -9.06 15.41 -17.77
C SER A 82 -9.47 14.05 -18.34
N THR A 83 -8.55 13.10 -18.46
CA THR A 83 -8.80 11.81 -19.10
C THR A 83 -9.49 10.85 -18.14
N GLU A 84 -9.01 10.76 -16.90
CA GLU A 84 -9.56 9.88 -15.86
C GLU A 84 -9.32 10.48 -14.47
N ASP A 85 -10.17 10.12 -13.49
CA ASP A 85 -9.98 10.50 -12.10
C ASP A 85 -8.80 9.74 -11.47
N ASN A 86 -8.18 10.35 -10.45
CA ASN A 86 -7.16 9.71 -9.64
C ASN A 86 -7.68 8.40 -9.05
N LYS A 87 -6.85 7.36 -9.09
CA LYS A 87 -7.23 6.01 -8.69
C LYS A 87 -6.25 5.45 -7.67
N ALA A 88 -6.79 4.82 -6.63
CA ALA A 88 -6.03 3.95 -5.74
C ALA A 88 -6.67 2.57 -5.71
N CYS A 89 -5.83 1.52 -5.68
CA CYS A 89 -6.28 0.15 -5.62
C CYS A 89 -5.41 -0.67 -4.66
N VAL A 90 -5.97 -1.78 -4.18
CA VAL A 90 -5.32 -2.69 -3.24
C VAL A 90 -5.34 -4.14 -3.74
N ALA A 91 -4.28 -4.86 -3.42
CA ALA A 91 -4.17 -6.30 -3.59
C ALA A 91 -3.69 -6.94 -2.29
N MET A 92 -4.19 -8.12 -1.99
CA MET A 92 -3.78 -8.94 -0.85
C MET A 92 -3.72 -10.41 -1.29
N SER A 93 -2.68 -11.13 -0.88
CA SER A 93 -2.50 -12.54 -1.24
C SER A 93 -1.74 -13.33 -0.17
N THR A 94 -2.03 -14.64 -0.07
CA THR A 94 -1.22 -15.62 0.67
C THR A 94 -0.13 -16.26 -0.20
N THR A 95 0.06 -15.77 -1.42
CA THR A 95 1.19 -16.09 -2.28
C THR A 95 1.93 -14.80 -2.62
N GLN A 96 3.23 -14.91 -2.86
CA GLN A 96 4.06 -13.75 -3.17
C GLN A 96 3.52 -12.99 -4.38
N LEU A 97 3.30 -11.69 -4.17
CA LEU A 97 3.01 -10.74 -5.23
C LEU A 97 4.32 -10.24 -5.83
N THR A 98 4.50 -10.41 -7.14
CA THR A 98 5.61 -9.81 -7.87
C THR A 98 5.22 -8.39 -8.28
N ILE A 99 5.91 -7.39 -7.73
CA ILE A 99 5.63 -5.97 -7.99
C ILE A 99 6.19 -5.58 -9.35
N ASN A 100 5.34 -5.60 -10.37
CA ASN A 100 5.72 -5.37 -11.76
C ASN A 100 4.55 -4.79 -12.59
N LYS A 101 4.79 -4.62 -13.89
CA LYS A 101 3.81 -4.11 -14.86
C LYS A 101 2.53 -4.95 -14.93
N ASP A 102 2.63 -6.28 -14.86
CA ASP A 102 1.47 -7.16 -14.98
C ASP A 102 0.56 -7.04 -13.76
N LEU A 103 1.15 -6.96 -12.56
CA LEU A 103 0.39 -6.68 -11.35
C LEU A 103 -0.27 -5.29 -11.42
N TYR A 104 0.43 -4.28 -11.94
CA TYR A 104 -0.14 -2.93 -12.11
C TYR A 104 -1.39 -2.97 -12.97
N ASN A 105 -1.27 -3.54 -14.17
CA ASN A 105 -2.38 -3.62 -15.13
C ASN A 105 -3.57 -4.39 -14.54
N ASN A 106 -3.30 -5.50 -13.82
CA ASN A 106 -4.33 -6.29 -13.16
C ASN A 106 -5.05 -5.46 -12.09
N MET A 107 -4.32 -4.85 -11.17
CA MET A 107 -4.89 -4.04 -10.09
C MET A 107 -5.68 -2.84 -10.63
N TYR A 108 -5.12 -2.13 -11.63
CA TYR A 108 -5.76 -0.97 -12.25
C TYR A 108 -7.09 -1.33 -12.91
N SER A 109 -7.14 -2.50 -13.57
CA SER A 109 -8.34 -3.01 -14.26
C SER A 109 -9.37 -3.55 -13.27
N ALA A 110 -8.93 -4.26 -12.23
CA ALA A 110 -9.80 -4.82 -11.20
C ALA A 110 -10.43 -3.74 -10.32
N ASN A 111 -9.74 -2.60 -10.15
CA ASN A 111 -10.20 -1.41 -9.43
C ASN A 111 -10.73 -1.71 -8.01
N VAL A 112 -10.05 -2.62 -7.31
CA VAL A 112 -10.44 -3.03 -5.97
C VAL A 112 -9.93 -2.01 -4.96
N THR A 113 -10.84 -1.38 -4.20
CA THR A 113 -10.52 -0.38 -3.18
C THR A 113 -10.64 -0.90 -1.75
N ARG A 114 -11.19 -2.11 -1.58
CA ARG A 114 -11.35 -2.79 -0.30
C ARG A 114 -11.20 -4.30 -0.45
N LEU A 115 -10.42 -4.89 0.44
CA LEU A 115 -10.28 -6.34 0.59
C LEU A 115 -10.39 -6.75 2.05
N THR A 116 -10.90 -7.95 2.27
CA THR A 116 -10.90 -8.61 3.58
C THR A 116 -10.30 -9.99 3.41
N GLN A 117 -9.32 -10.35 4.23
CA GLN A 117 -8.72 -11.68 4.21
C GLN A 117 -8.71 -12.29 5.61
N PRO A 118 -9.30 -13.49 5.79
CA PRO A 118 -9.13 -14.26 7.00
C PRO A 118 -7.65 -14.59 7.23
N ILE A 119 -7.21 -14.45 8.46
CA ILE A 119 -5.89 -14.92 8.91
C ILE A 119 -6.05 -15.72 10.19
N PRO A 120 -5.06 -16.53 10.60
CA PRO A 120 -5.11 -17.17 11.90
C PRO A 120 -5.43 -16.13 12.98
N ARG A 121 -6.42 -16.42 13.83
CA ARG A 121 -6.82 -15.58 14.97
C ARG A 121 -7.50 -14.25 14.61
N GLY A 122 -7.94 -14.05 13.36
CA GLY A 122 -8.73 -12.87 13.02
C GLY A 122 -8.93 -12.66 11.52
N LYS A 123 -9.00 -11.40 11.11
CA LYS A 123 -9.04 -11.00 9.70
C LYS A 123 -8.30 -9.68 9.50
N LEU A 124 -7.75 -9.51 8.31
CA LEU A 124 -7.20 -8.24 7.84
C LEU A 124 -8.21 -7.57 6.94
N ASP A 125 -8.48 -6.29 7.19
CA ASP A 125 -9.21 -5.40 6.29
C ASP A 125 -8.20 -4.42 5.68
N LEU A 126 -8.17 -4.32 4.36
CA LEU A 126 -7.32 -3.37 3.64
C LEU A 126 -8.21 -2.47 2.79
N THR A 127 -8.05 -1.16 2.95
CA THR A 127 -8.79 -0.14 2.21
C THR A 127 -7.86 0.92 1.64
N CYS A 128 -8.31 1.64 0.62
CA CYS A 128 -7.57 2.79 0.09
C CYS A 128 -8.47 3.94 -0.33
N ILE A 129 -7.92 5.14 -0.29
CA ILE A 129 -8.48 6.38 -0.82
C ILE A 129 -7.37 7.22 -1.45
N ILE A 130 -7.70 8.12 -2.37
CA ILE A 130 -6.74 9.05 -2.99
C ILE A 130 -7.35 10.44 -3.13
N GLY A 131 -6.51 11.47 -2.99
CA GLY A 131 -6.89 12.86 -3.27
C GLY A 131 -7.07 13.10 -4.78
N SER A 132 -7.83 14.14 -5.13
CA SER A 132 -8.20 14.47 -6.51
C SER A 132 -7.33 15.55 -7.17
N THR A 133 -6.20 15.89 -6.56
CA THR A 133 -5.26 16.92 -7.04
C THR A 133 -4.02 16.29 -7.66
N ASP A 134 -3.31 17.02 -8.53
CA ASP A 134 -2.10 16.47 -9.17
C ASP A 134 -0.95 16.25 -8.16
N ASP A 135 -0.90 17.01 -7.05
CA ASP A 135 -0.10 16.61 -5.88
C ASP A 135 -1.07 16.01 -4.85
N CYS A 136 -1.19 14.69 -4.86
CA CYS A 136 -2.13 13.97 -4.00
C CYS A 136 -1.46 12.97 -3.07
N VAL A 137 -2.25 12.55 -2.09
CA VAL A 137 -1.90 11.47 -1.17
C VAL A 137 -2.84 10.31 -1.42
N ALA A 138 -2.27 9.13 -1.72
CA ALA A 138 -2.99 7.87 -1.67
C ALA A 138 -2.81 7.27 -0.27
N THR A 139 -3.90 7.17 0.49
CA THR A 139 -3.88 6.58 1.84
C THR A 139 -4.38 5.16 1.78
N PHE A 140 -3.58 4.24 2.32
CA PHE A 140 -3.91 2.82 2.44
C PHE A 140 -3.99 2.46 3.92
N THR A 141 -5.08 1.86 4.36
CA THR A 141 -5.30 1.52 5.76
C THR A 141 -5.44 0.02 5.88
N LEU A 142 -4.53 -0.60 6.64
CA LEU A 142 -4.57 -2.01 6.99
C LEU A 142 -5.00 -2.16 8.45
N THR A 143 -6.12 -2.82 8.69
CA THR A 143 -6.70 -3.00 10.02
C THR A 143 -6.75 -4.49 10.36
N PHE A 144 -6.32 -4.84 11.57
CA PHE A 144 -6.50 -6.19 12.10
C PHE A 144 -7.71 -6.23 13.03
N ASN A 145 -8.64 -7.13 12.73
CA ASN A 145 -9.76 -7.43 13.61
C ASN A 145 -9.53 -8.79 14.24
N GLY A 146 -9.08 -8.79 15.50
CA GLY A 146 -8.84 -10.00 16.27
C GLY A 146 -10.13 -10.78 16.55
N GLY A 147 -10.02 -12.11 16.59
CA GLY A 147 -11.03 -12.96 17.20
C GLY A 147 -11.12 -12.70 18.71
N THR A 148 -12.21 -13.14 19.33
CA THR A 148 -12.37 -13.05 20.80
C THR A 148 -11.22 -13.77 21.52
N GLY A 149 -10.57 -13.09 22.47
CA GLY A 149 -9.52 -13.67 23.33
C GLY A 149 -8.09 -13.70 22.76
N VAL A 150 -7.81 -12.95 21.69
CA VAL A 150 -6.46 -12.88 21.09
C VAL A 150 -5.62 -11.78 21.76
N THR A 151 -4.53 -12.16 22.42
CA THR A 151 -3.55 -11.23 23.04
C THR A 151 -2.39 -10.94 22.09
N GLY A 152 -1.66 -9.82 22.31
CA GLY A 152 -0.50 -9.43 21.48
C GLY A 152 0.60 -10.50 21.42
N ASP A 153 0.85 -11.20 22.53
CA ASP A 153 1.81 -12.30 22.63
C ASP A 153 1.44 -13.49 21.73
N ALA A 154 0.15 -13.72 21.53
CA ALA A 154 -0.32 -14.77 20.63
C ALA A 154 -0.15 -14.38 19.15
N LEU A 155 0.09 -13.12 18.82
CA LEU A 155 0.23 -12.69 17.43
C LEU A 155 1.69 -12.65 16.96
N GLY A 156 2.65 -12.99 17.84
CA GLY A 156 4.07 -12.89 17.52
C GLY A 156 4.49 -11.44 17.26
N ALA A 157 3.79 -10.47 17.84
CA ALA A 157 4.13 -9.06 17.75
C ALA A 157 5.49 -8.85 18.45
N GLU A 158 6.41 -8.15 17.79
CA GLU A 158 7.67 -7.73 18.40
C GLU A 158 7.33 -6.83 19.60
N VAL A 159 7.63 -7.31 20.82
CA VAL A 159 7.51 -6.51 22.04
C VAL A 159 8.52 -5.37 21.90
N PRO A 160 8.11 -4.09 21.96
CA PRO A 160 9.07 -2.99 21.98
C PRO A 160 9.94 -3.14 23.23
N GLU A 161 11.26 -3.28 23.06
CA GLU A 161 12.18 -3.18 24.19
C GLU A 161 12.07 -1.77 24.79
N GLU A 162 11.59 -1.68 26.04
CA GLU A 162 11.71 -0.46 26.82
C GLU A 162 13.20 -0.13 27.02
N LYS A 163 13.60 1.08 26.62
CA LYS A 163 14.93 1.64 26.87
C LYS A 163 14.92 2.49 28.13
#